data_AF-A0A8T3ZWW2-F1
#
_entry.id   AF-A0A8T3ZWW2-F1
#
_cell.length_a   1.000
_cell.length_b   1.000
_cell.length_c   1.000
_cell.angle_alpha   90.00
_cell.angle_beta   90.00
_cell.angle_gamma   90.00
#
_symmetry.space_group_name_H-M   'P 1'
#
loop_
_entity.id
_entity.type
_entity.pdbx_description
1 polymer ?
#
loop_
_entity_poly.entity_id
_entity_poly.type
_entity_poly.pdbx_seq_one_letter_code
_entity_poly.pdbx_strand_id
1 'polypeptide(L)'
;MPSKMPDYLFDLSPHTWLRKYHKNSILWILVMAFFYHLISIGLMYGGSALVTEIIPEYEAPSFPVSLSLAIMSGPLEESLFFGIPYYLGGTAYSILVGGIIWSVAHVFGTQTFALNSLAYANFLATIPHLFFSLRTWVSGKGWFAILFHSAWNVAFVLSYCSTGILRCAMLGSGDQLITEILAVVSACSVTSIVYILHKKTQISAARFQLIMILSVSVFAISQIIMTAKYVQPFFM
;
A
#
# COMPACT_ATOMS: atom_id res chain seq x y z
N MET A 1 -1.59 -33.86 26.05
CA MET A 1 -1.02 -33.14 24.89
C MET A 1 -1.87 -31.90 24.65
N PRO A 2 -1.33 -30.68 24.64
CA PRO A 2 -2.14 -29.50 24.32
C PRO A 2 -2.67 -29.66 22.89
N SER A 3 -3.98 -29.52 22.71
CA SER A 3 -4.64 -29.66 21.41
C SER A 3 -4.05 -28.64 20.44
N LYS A 4 -3.59 -29.10 19.28
CA LYS A 4 -3.10 -28.23 18.21
C LYS A 4 -4.19 -27.22 17.86
N MET A 5 -3.89 -25.92 17.98
CA MET A 5 -4.87 -24.87 17.66
C MET A 5 -5.39 -25.08 16.23
N PRO A 6 -6.71 -25.07 16.00
CA PRO A 6 -7.28 -25.13 14.67
C PRO A 6 -6.71 -24.05 13.76
N ASP A 7 -6.41 -24.38 12.50
CA ASP A 7 -5.71 -23.48 11.57
C ASP A 7 -6.43 -22.12 11.38
N TYR A 8 -7.76 -22.11 11.40
CA TYR A 8 -8.52 -20.86 11.28
C TYR A 8 -8.37 -19.97 12.52
N LEU A 9 -8.34 -20.54 13.73
CA LEU A 9 -8.08 -19.78 14.95
C LEU A 9 -6.65 -19.25 14.96
N PHE A 10 -5.70 -20.05 14.47
CA PHE A 10 -4.33 -19.59 14.31
C PHE A 10 -4.28 -18.40 13.35
N ASP A 11 -4.90 -18.49 12.18
CA ASP A 11 -4.82 -17.45 11.17
C ASP A 11 -5.64 -16.19 11.50
N LEU A 12 -6.68 -16.27 12.33
CA LEU A 12 -7.45 -15.10 12.76
C LEU A 12 -6.83 -14.39 13.99
N SER A 13 -6.06 -15.11 14.82
CA SER A 13 -5.55 -14.59 16.09
C SER A 13 -4.50 -13.49 15.92
N PRO A 14 -4.66 -12.30 16.53
CA PRO A 14 -3.66 -11.22 16.48
C PRO A 14 -2.26 -11.63 16.96
N HIS A 15 -2.19 -12.60 17.88
CA HIS A 15 -0.92 -13.11 18.40
C HIS A 15 -0.04 -13.79 17.34
N THR A 16 -0.61 -14.16 16.20
CA THR A 16 0.09 -14.87 15.12
C THR A 16 0.31 -14.00 13.89
N TRP A 17 -0.10 -12.72 13.90
CA TRP A 17 -0.10 -11.89 12.71
C TRP A 17 1.29 -11.56 12.14
N LEU A 18 2.36 -11.80 12.89
CA LEU A 18 3.74 -11.71 12.38
C LEU A 18 4.26 -13.03 11.78
N ARG A 19 3.42 -14.07 11.72
CA ARG A 19 3.77 -15.40 11.19
C ARG A 19 3.07 -15.64 9.86
N LYS A 20 3.64 -16.52 9.03
CA LYS A 20 2.99 -17.01 7.81
C LYS A 20 1.63 -17.64 8.12
N TYR A 21 0.75 -17.67 7.13
CA TYR A 21 -0.50 -18.40 7.24
C TYR A 21 -0.24 -19.90 7.42
N HIS A 22 -1.03 -20.55 8.28
CA HIS A 22 -1.06 -22.01 8.34
C HIS A 22 -1.66 -22.58 7.07
N LYS A 23 -2.78 -22.00 6.61
CA LYS A 23 -3.37 -22.31 5.31
C LYS A 23 -2.91 -21.30 4.27
N ASN A 24 -2.23 -21.77 3.23
CA ASN A 24 -1.62 -20.90 2.23
C ASN A 24 -2.20 -21.13 0.82
N SER A 25 -3.46 -21.54 0.70
CA SER A 25 -4.14 -21.57 -0.60
C SER A 25 -4.57 -20.15 -1.01
N ILE A 26 -4.68 -19.89 -2.31
CA ILE A 26 -5.13 -18.57 -2.81
C ILE A 26 -6.52 -18.24 -2.27
N LEU A 27 -7.44 -19.22 -2.29
CA LEU A 27 -8.79 -19.03 -1.74
C LEU A 27 -8.75 -18.64 -0.26
N TRP A 28 -7.88 -19.26 0.55
CA TRP A 28 -7.77 -18.91 1.95
C TRP A 28 -7.19 -17.52 2.16
N ILE A 29 -6.15 -17.16 1.41
CA ILE A 29 -5.58 -15.81 1.50
C ILE A 29 -6.60 -14.76 1.06
N LEU A 30 -7.44 -15.06 0.08
CA LEU A 30 -8.56 -14.19 -0.30
C LEU A 30 -9.56 -14.01 0.86
N VAL A 31 -9.93 -15.10 1.56
CA VAL A 31 -10.77 -15.01 2.78
C VAL A 31 -10.10 -14.15 3.84
N MET A 32 -8.81 -14.35 4.08
CA MET A 32 -8.05 -13.54 5.02
C MET A 32 -7.97 -12.07 4.58
N ALA A 33 -7.83 -11.81 3.28
CA ALA A 33 -7.84 -10.46 2.73
C ALA A 33 -9.13 -9.75 3.11
N PHE A 34 -10.29 -10.36 2.86
CA PHE A 34 -11.58 -9.79 3.28
C PHE A 34 -11.68 -9.62 4.80
N PHE A 35 -11.19 -10.56 5.59
CA PHE A 35 -11.17 -10.44 7.05
C PHE A 35 -10.42 -9.17 7.52
N TYR A 36 -9.17 -8.97 7.08
CA TYR A 36 -8.41 -7.79 7.48
C TYR A 36 -9.06 -6.51 6.98
N HIS A 37 -9.55 -6.50 5.74
CA HIS A 37 -10.12 -5.31 5.14
C HIS A 37 -11.50 -4.93 5.68
N LEU A 38 -12.29 -5.90 6.19
CA LEU A 38 -13.49 -5.60 6.95
C LEU A 38 -13.15 -4.91 8.29
N ILE A 39 -12.07 -5.33 8.96
CA ILE A 39 -11.56 -4.63 10.15
C ILE A 39 -11.10 -3.22 9.75
N SER A 40 -10.38 -3.07 8.64
CA SER A 40 -9.95 -1.77 8.11
C SER A 40 -11.13 -0.82 7.91
N ILE A 41 -12.20 -1.30 7.29
CA ILE A 41 -13.43 -0.52 7.10
C ILE A 41 -14.04 -0.10 8.44
N GLY A 42 -14.13 -1.03 9.40
CA GLY A 42 -14.66 -0.73 10.74
C GLY A 42 -13.84 0.33 11.47
N LEU A 43 -12.50 0.22 11.45
CA LEU A 43 -11.60 1.20 12.05
C LEU A 43 -11.64 2.55 11.34
N MET A 44 -11.76 2.55 10.01
CA MET A 44 -11.89 3.76 9.22
C MET A 44 -13.14 4.54 9.63
N TYR A 45 -14.32 3.92 9.57
CA TYR A 45 -15.58 4.60 9.90
C TYR A 45 -15.71 4.95 11.38
N GLY A 46 -15.37 4.00 12.27
CA GLY A 46 -15.41 4.25 13.71
C GLY A 46 -14.41 5.32 14.15
N GLY A 47 -13.22 5.31 13.56
CA GLY A 47 -12.19 6.32 13.78
C GLY A 47 -12.58 7.69 13.24
N SER A 48 -13.14 7.76 12.04
CA SER A 48 -13.67 9.01 11.49
C SER A 48 -14.73 9.63 12.40
N ALA A 49 -15.68 8.84 12.89
CA ALA A 49 -16.71 9.33 13.80
C ALA A 49 -16.09 9.91 15.09
N LEU A 50 -15.10 9.23 15.66
CA LEU A 50 -14.40 9.71 16.86
C LEU A 50 -13.61 11.00 16.60
N VAL A 51 -12.91 11.07 15.46
CA VAL A 51 -12.09 12.23 15.09
C VAL A 51 -12.95 13.47 14.91
N THR A 52 -14.10 13.36 14.25
CA THR A 52 -15.03 14.48 14.06
C THR A 52 -15.55 15.06 15.39
N GLU A 53 -15.67 14.24 16.43
CA GLU A 53 -16.10 14.70 17.76
C GLU A 53 -14.97 15.33 18.59
N ILE A 54 -13.73 14.86 18.41
CA ILE A 54 -12.59 15.27 19.24
C ILE A 54 -11.82 16.45 18.63
N ILE A 55 -11.70 16.52 17.31
CA ILE A 55 -10.92 17.53 16.60
C ILE A 55 -11.88 18.60 16.09
N PRO A 56 -11.87 19.82 16.67
CA PRO A 56 -12.72 20.90 16.20
C PRO A 56 -12.47 21.20 14.73
N GLU A 57 -13.54 21.43 13.98
CA GLU A 57 -13.49 21.82 12.55
C GLU A 57 -12.75 20.79 11.69
N TYR A 58 -12.84 19.50 12.04
CA TYR A 58 -12.26 18.43 11.22
C TYR A 58 -12.93 18.34 9.86
N GLU A 59 -12.14 18.46 8.80
CA GLU A 59 -12.55 18.26 7.42
C GLU A 59 -11.86 17.01 6.87
N ALA A 60 -12.66 16.01 6.48
CA ALA A 60 -12.13 14.81 5.87
C ALA A 60 -11.45 15.17 4.53
N PRO A 61 -10.18 14.79 4.33
CA PRO A 61 -9.46 15.16 3.12
C PRO A 61 -10.08 14.49 1.90
N SER A 62 -10.27 15.28 0.83
CA SER A 62 -10.68 14.76 -0.46
C SER A 62 -9.47 14.56 -1.35
N PHE A 63 -9.34 13.37 -1.94
CA PHE A 63 -8.27 13.05 -2.87
C PHE A 63 -8.83 12.73 -4.25
N PRO A 64 -8.47 13.51 -5.29
CA PRO A 64 -8.78 13.14 -6.66
C PRO A 64 -7.89 11.95 -7.05
N VAL A 65 -8.37 10.74 -6.79
CA VAL A 65 -7.72 9.50 -7.22
C VAL A 65 -8.37 9.05 -8.51
N SER A 66 -7.61 9.11 -9.61
CA SER A 66 -8.01 8.47 -10.86
C SER A 66 -7.86 6.95 -10.75
N LEU A 67 -8.54 6.23 -11.64
CA LEU A 67 -8.45 4.77 -11.64
C LEU A 67 -7.01 4.29 -11.91
N SER A 68 -6.25 5.00 -12.73
CA SER A 68 -4.85 4.68 -13.02
C SER A 68 -3.97 4.74 -11.76
N LEU A 69 -4.09 5.79 -10.94
CA LEU A 69 -3.39 5.90 -9.65
C LEU A 69 -3.82 4.78 -8.69
N ALA A 70 -5.12 4.48 -8.62
CA ALA A 70 -5.62 3.40 -7.79
C ALA A 70 -5.03 2.03 -8.18
N ILE A 71 -4.92 1.74 -9.49
CA ILE A 71 -4.30 0.49 -9.94
C ILE A 71 -2.81 0.46 -9.63
N MET A 72 -2.09 1.57 -9.86
CA MET A 72 -0.63 1.65 -9.69
C MET A 72 -0.16 1.74 -8.24
N SER A 73 -1.01 2.17 -7.32
CA SER A 73 -0.72 2.19 -5.87
C SER A 73 -0.36 0.79 -5.35
N GLY A 74 -1.07 -0.26 -5.76
CA GLY A 74 -0.78 -1.64 -5.36
C GLY A 74 0.67 -2.06 -5.65
N PRO A 75 1.13 -2.07 -6.92
CA PRO A 75 2.51 -2.43 -7.25
C PRO A 75 3.54 -1.48 -6.64
N LEU A 76 3.24 -0.18 -6.54
CA LEU A 76 4.14 0.79 -5.95
C LEU A 76 4.35 0.54 -4.46
N GLU A 77 3.27 0.52 -3.69
CA GLU A 77 3.28 0.47 -2.23
C GLU A 77 3.67 -0.91 -1.71
N GLU A 78 3.10 -1.98 -2.27
CA GLU A 78 3.46 -3.35 -1.88
C GLU A 78 4.92 -3.65 -2.19
N SER A 79 5.44 -3.19 -3.33
CA SER A 79 6.85 -3.41 -3.66
C SER A 79 7.77 -2.59 -2.77
N LEU A 80 7.47 -1.31 -2.55
CA LEU A 80 8.33 -0.39 -1.82
C LEU A 80 8.37 -0.70 -0.32
N PHE A 81 7.21 -0.90 0.30
CA PHE A 81 7.09 -1.00 1.76
C PHE A 81 7.06 -2.42 2.29
N PHE A 82 6.81 -3.43 1.44
CA PHE A 82 6.73 -4.82 1.88
C PHE A 82 7.70 -5.72 1.11
N GLY A 83 7.72 -5.66 -0.22
CA GLY A 83 8.55 -6.49 -1.09
C GLY A 83 10.05 -6.26 -0.94
N ILE A 84 10.51 -5.00 -1.06
CA ILE A 84 11.92 -4.64 -0.87
C ILE A 84 12.39 -4.99 0.55
N PRO A 85 11.69 -4.57 1.63
CA PRO A 85 12.05 -4.96 3.00
C PRO A 85 12.09 -6.48 3.22
N TYR A 86 11.17 -7.24 2.61
CA TYR A 86 11.19 -8.70 2.67
C TYR A 86 12.47 -9.29 2.06
N TYR A 87 12.84 -8.87 0.84
CA TYR A 87 14.00 -9.45 0.16
C TYR A 87 15.36 -8.98 0.69
N LEU A 88 15.43 -7.78 1.26
CA LEU A 88 16.66 -7.25 1.87
C LEU A 88 16.83 -7.74 3.32
N GLY A 89 15.76 -7.72 4.11
CA GLY A 89 15.81 -8.03 5.53
C GLY A 89 15.54 -9.50 5.87
N GLY A 90 14.78 -10.23 5.04
CA GLY A 90 14.53 -11.66 5.21
C GLY A 90 13.69 -12.03 6.45
N THR A 91 13.12 -11.06 7.15
CA THR A 91 12.33 -11.30 8.37
C THR A 91 10.97 -10.61 8.32
N ALA A 92 10.00 -11.12 9.08
CA ALA A 92 8.70 -10.47 9.26
C ALA A 92 8.82 -9.07 9.88
N TYR A 93 9.83 -8.85 10.74
CA TYR A 93 10.07 -7.55 11.36
C TYR A 93 10.51 -6.48 10.36
N SER A 94 11.32 -6.85 9.35
CA SER A 94 11.71 -5.92 8.29
C SER A 94 10.49 -5.44 7.49
N ILE A 95 9.54 -6.34 7.21
CA ILE A 95 8.27 -5.98 6.56
C ILE A 95 7.40 -5.14 7.49
N LEU A 96 7.34 -5.47 8.79
CA LEU A 96 6.57 -4.70 9.78
C LEU A 96 7.02 -3.24 9.83
N VAL A 97 8.33 -2.97 9.85
CA VAL A 97 8.86 -1.60 9.84
C VAL A 97 8.42 -0.86 8.57
N GLY A 98 8.55 -1.47 7.40
CA GLY A 98 8.10 -0.87 6.15
C GLY A 98 6.58 -0.59 6.13
N GLY A 99 5.78 -1.54 6.62
CA GLY A 99 4.34 -1.38 6.77
C GLY A 99 3.94 -0.26 7.77
N ILE A 100 4.66 -0.11 8.89
CA ILE A 100 4.40 0.97 9.85
C ILE A 100 4.68 2.33 9.19
N ILE A 101 5.81 2.46 8.48
CA ILE A 101 6.13 3.69 7.74
C ILE A 101 5.05 3.98 6.70
N TRP A 102 4.62 2.96 5.95
CA TRP A 102 3.54 3.07 4.98
C TRP A 102 2.23 3.55 5.59
N SER A 103 1.81 2.93 6.71
CA SER A 103 0.57 3.30 7.40
C SER A 103 0.64 4.73 7.94
N VAL A 104 1.74 5.11 8.62
CA VAL A 104 1.92 6.47 9.14
C VAL A 104 1.96 7.51 8.00
N ALA A 105 2.58 7.18 6.86
CA ALA A 105 2.59 8.08 5.71
C ALA A 105 1.19 8.43 5.20
N HIS A 106 0.20 7.54 5.38
CA HIS A 106 -1.19 7.82 5.01
C HIS A 106 -1.83 8.93 5.83
N VAL A 107 -1.34 9.26 7.02
CA VAL A 107 -1.79 10.44 7.79
C VAL A 107 -1.55 11.73 6.99
N PHE A 108 -0.42 11.78 6.27
CA PHE A 108 0.03 12.93 5.49
C PHE A 108 -0.35 12.86 4.01
N GLY A 109 -1.23 11.93 3.64
CA GLY A 109 -1.85 11.93 2.33
C GLY A 109 -2.88 13.04 2.25
N THR A 110 -2.47 14.31 2.42
CA THR A 110 -3.26 15.56 2.44
C THR A 110 -2.44 16.67 1.78
N GLN A 111 -3.08 17.61 1.09
CA GLN A 111 -2.35 18.76 0.51
C GLN A 111 -2.05 19.84 1.57
N THR A 112 -2.72 19.74 2.72
CA THR A 112 -2.61 20.68 3.85
C THR A 112 -2.06 19.96 5.07
N PHE A 113 -1.00 20.52 5.66
CA PHE A 113 -0.43 20.03 6.91
C PHE A 113 -1.09 20.74 8.10
N ALA A 114 -2.34 20.37 8.38
CA ALA A 114 -3.11 20.90 9.50
C ALA A 114 -3.79 19.76 10.26
N LEU A 115 -3.81 19.83 11.59
CA LEU A 115 -4.34 18.77 12.45
C LEU A 115 -5.80 18.41 12.15
N ASN A 116 -6.59 19.41 11.75
CA ASN A 116 -8.00 19.25 11.39
C ASN A 116 -8.22 18.76 9.95
N SER A 117 -7.16 18.54 9.17
CA SER A 117 -7.27 18.05 7.79
C SER A 117 -6.48 16.77 7.53
N LEU A 118 -5.81 16.18 8.52
CA LEU A 118 -5.01 14.95 8.36
C LEU A 118 -5.90 13.74 8.02
N ALA A 119 -5.37 12.81 7.23
CA ALA A 119 -6.11 11.64 6.75
C ALA A 119 -6.14 10.49 7.78
N TYR A 120 -6.67 10.76 8.97
CA TYR A 120 -6.74 9.78 10.06
C TYR A 120 -7.52 8.51 9.68
N ALA A 121 -8.59 8.67 8.90
CA ALA A 121 -9.39 7.55 8.40
C ALA A 121 -8.54 6.57 7.57
N ASN A 122 -7.72 7.11 6.66
CA ASN A 122 -6.84 6.31 5.81
C ASN A 122 -5.75 5.63 6.65
N PHE A 123 -5.15 6.36 7.59
CA PHE A 123 -4.21 5.77 8.53
C PHE A 123 -4.82 4.57 9.28
N LEU A 124 -6.01 4.72 9.86
CA LEU A 124 -6.67 3.63 10.58
C LEU A 124 -7.05 2.46 9.66
N ALA A 125 -7.47 2.74 8.43
CA ALA A 125 -7.76 1.71 7.42
C ALA A 125 -6.53 0.89 7.04
N THR A 126 -5.34 1.50 7.02
CA THR A 126 -4.11 0.80 6.63
C THR A 126 -3.55 -0.12 7.72
N ILE A 127 -3.91 0.05 9.00
CA ILE A 127 -3.37 -0.77 10.10
C ILE A 127 -3.68 -2.27 9.91
N PRO A 128 -4.93 -2.72 9.68
CA PRO A 128 -5.19 -4.14 9.43
C PRO A 128 -4.67 -4.61 8.07
N HIS A 129 -4.70 -3.73 7.05
CA HIS A 129 -4.17 -4.01 5.72
C HIS A 129 -2.67 -4.35 5.79
N LEU A 130 -1.89 -3.62 6.58
CA LEU A 130 -0.47 -3.92 6.83
C LEU A 130 -0.26 -5.38 7.22
N PHE A 131 -1.09 -5.92 8.12
CA PHE A 131 -0.95 -7.31 8.57
C PHE A 131 -1.33 -8.30 7.48
N PHE A 132 -2.33 -8.00 6.66
CA PHE A 132 -2.62 -8.79 5.47
C PHE A 132 -1.41 -8.86 4.53
N SER A 133 -0.83 -7.72 4.17
CA SER A 133 0.31 -7.64 3.25
C SER A 133 1.52 -8.35 3.84
N LEU A 134 1.88 -8.06 5.10
CA LEU A 134 2.97 -8.71 5.82
C LEU A 134 2.86 -10.24 5.76
N ARG A 135 1.71 -10.78 6.16
CA ARG A 135 1.54 -12.25 6.22
C ARG A 135 1.54 -12.87 4.85
N THR A 136 1.00 -12.18 3.84
CA THR A 136 0.98 -12.65 2.46
C THR A 136 2.40 -12.70 1.87
N TRP A 137 3.22 -11.69 2.15
CA TRP A 137 4.65 -11.66 1.80
C TRP A 137 5.45 -12.76 2.50
N VAL A 138 5.33 -12.88 3.83
CA VAL A 138 6.01 -13.93 4.61
C VAL A 138 5.55 -15.34 4.19
N SER A 139 4.35 -15.48 3.65
CA SER A 139 3.82 -16.74 3.11
C SER A 139 4.29 -17.03 1.67
N GLY A 140 5.15 -16.18 1.09
CA GLY A 140 5.72 -16.34 -0.25
C GLY A 140 4.77 -15.98 -1.39
N LYS A 141 3.71 -15.21 -1.11
CA LYS A 141 2.69 -14.81 -2.12
C LYS A 141 2.56 -13.30 -2.28
N GLY A 142 3.65 -12.55 -2.15
CA GLY A 142 3.66 -11.10 -2.31
C GLY A 142 3.02 -10.58 -3.62
N TRP A 143 3.13 -11.34 -4.71
CA TRP A 143 2.43 -11.03 -5.97
C TRP A 143 0.91 -10.94 -5.80
N PHE A 144 0.32 -11.76 -4.93
CA PHE A 144 -1.11 -11.74 -4.63
C PHE A 144 -1.46 -10.50 -3.82
N ALA A 145 -0.59 -10.08 -2.88
CA ALA A 145 -0.79 -8.82 -2.15
C ALA A 145 -0.81 -7.63 -3.11
N ILE A 146 0.12 -7.57 -4.08
CA ILE A 146 0.14 -6.55 -5.14
C ILE A 146 -1.19 -6.49 -5.88
N LEU A 147 -1.67 -7.62 -6.41
CA LEU A 147 -2.91 -7.67 -7.19
C LEU A 147 -4.14 -7.34 -6.34
N PHE A 148 -4.20 -7.88 -5.12
CA PHE A 148 -5.31 -7.64 -4.22
C PHE A 148 -5.38 -6.17 -3.83
N HIS A 149 -4.24 -5.55 -3.49
CA HIS A 149 -4.17 -4.13 -3.14
C HIS A 149 -4.66 -3.25 -4.30
N SER A 150 -4.19 -3.48 -5.54
CA SER A 150 -4.73 -2.77 -6.71
C SER A 150 -6.25 -2.94 -6.85
N ALA A 151 -6.75 -4.17 -6.75
CA ALA A 151 -8.16 -4.47 -6.88
C ALA A 151 -8.99 -3.81 -5.77
N TRP A 152 -8.46 -3.78 -4.55
CA TRP A 152 -9.07 -3.14 -3.39
C TRP A 152 -9.19 -1.63 -3.59
N ASN A 153 -8.12 -0.97 -4.01
CA ASN A 153 -8.12 0.48 -4.24
C ASN A 153 -9.06 0.85 -5.40
N VAL A 154 -9.09 0.03 -6.46
CA VAL A 154 -10.08 0.16 -7.54
C VAL A 154 -11.51 0.04 -7.01
N ALA A 155 -11.79 -0.98 -6.19
CA ALA A 155 -13.12 -1.17 -5.61
C ALA A 155 -13.54 0.02 -4.73
N PHE A 156 -12.61 0.56 -3.93
CA PHE A 156 -12.84 1.77 -3.14
C PHE A 156 -13.17 2.98 -4.01
N VAL A 157 -12.35 3.27 -5.03
CA VAL A 157 -12.58 4.39 -5.94
C VAL A 157 -13.92 4.24 -6.67
N LEU A 158 -14.23 3.05 -7.20
CA LEU A 158 -15.50 2.79 -7.88
C LEU A 158 -16.70 2.94 -6.93
N SER A 159 -16.58 2.52 -5.67
CA SER A 159 -17.61 2.73 -4.66
C SER A 159 -17.88 4.22 -4.45
N TYR A 160 -16.83 5.04 -4.29
CA TYR A 160 -16.95 6.48 -4.10
C TYR A 160 -17.49 7.20 -5.35
N CYS A 161 -17.18 6.68 -6.55
CA CYS A 161 -17.80 7.16 -7.77
C CYS A 161 -19.30 6.84 -7.83
N SER A 162 -19.69 5.63 -7.43
CA SER A 162 -21.09 5.19 -7.49
C SER A 162 -22.00 5.99 -6.55
N THR A 163 -21.44 6.51 -5.46
CA THR A 163 -22.14 7.37 -4.50
C THR A 163 -22.05 8.87 -4.86
N GLY A 164 -21.35 9.23 -5.94
CA GLY A 164 -21.17 10.61 -6.37
C GLY A 164 -20.18 11.42 -5.53
N ILE A 165 -19.45 10.78 -4.60
CA ILE A 165 -18.43 11.44 -3.76
C ILE A 165 -17.21 11.84 -4.61
N LEU A 166 -16.82 10.99 -5.56
CA LEU A 166 -15.72 11.26 -6.50
C LEU A 166 -16.22 11.28 -7.94
N ARG A 167 -15.61 12.13 -8.77
CA ARG A 167 -15.78 12.05 -10.22
C ARG A 167 -14.89 10.94 -10.76
N CYS A 168 -15.51 9.93 -11.38
CA CYS A 168 -14.77 8.83 -11.98
C CYS A 168 -14.08 9.27 -13.27
N ALA A 169 -12.74 9.29 -13.24
CA ALA A 169 -11.90 9.47 -14.39
C ALA A 169 -10.92 8.29 -14.50
N MET A 170 -10.82 7.71 -15.70
CA MET A 170 -9.86 6.64 -15.98
C MET A 170 -8.42 7.18 -15.90
N LEU A 171 -8.22 8.37 -16.46
CA LEU A 171 -6.99 9.13 -16.48
C LEU A 171 -7.30 10.56 -16.06
N GLY A 172 -6.38 11.17 -15.33
CA GLY A 172 -6.39 12.58 -15.01
C GLY A 172 -6.16 13.45 -16.26
N SER A 173 -6.52 14.72 -16.17
CA SER A 173 -6.29 15.70 -17.23
C SER A 173 -5.16 16.66 -16.87
N GLY A 174 -4.52 17.24 -17.89
CA GLY A 174 -3.46 18.24 -17.74
C GLY A 174 -2.33 17.75 -16.83
N ASP A 175 -2.12 18.47 -15.72
CA ASP A 175 -1.06 18.19 -14.77
C ASP A 175 -1.17 16.84 -14.06
N GLN A 176 -2.38 16.33 -13.88
CA GLN A 176 -2.60 15.04 -13.22
C GLN A 176 -2.13 13.87 -14.08
N LEU A 177 -2.21 13.99 -15.41
CA LEU A 177 -1.73 12.97 -16.35
C LEU A 177 -0.21 12.74 -16.21
N ILE A 178 0.56 13.81 -15.99
CA ILE A 178 2.02 13.69 -15.79
C ILE A 178 2.31 12.93 -14.49
N THR A 179 1.60 13.25 -13.40
CA THR A 179 1.73 12.54 -12.12
C THR A 179 1.39 11.05 -12.28
N GLU A 180 0.36 10.73 -13.06
CA GLU A 180 -0.01 9.34 -13.36
C GLU A 180 1.06 8.59 -14.13
N ILE A 181 1.64 9.21 -15.17
CA ILE A 181 2.75 8.61 -15.91
C ILE A 181 3.94 8.34 -14.98
N LEU A 182 4.31 9.31 -14.14
CA LEU A 182 5.40 9.15 -13.17
C LEU A 182 5.09 8.09 -12.11
N ALA A 183 3.84 7.95 -11.69
CA ALA A 183 3.39 6.90 -10.78
C ALA A 183 3.48 5.51 -11.42
N VAL A 184 3.05 5.36 -12.69
CA VAL A 184 3.22 4.11 -13.47
C VAL A 184 4.69 3.75 -13.61
N VAL A 185 5.53 4.72 -14.01
CA VAL A 185 6.98 4.52 -14.17
C VAL A 185 7.61 4.10 -12.83
N SER A 186 7.21 4.75 -11.73
CA SER A 186 7.68 4.41 -10.39
C SER A 186 7.26 3.01 -9.98
N ALA A 187 5.98 2.66 -10.17
CA ALA A 187 5.41 1.34 -9.87
C ALA A 187 6.13 0.22 -10.63
N CYS A 188 6.32 0.39 -11.94
CA CYS A 188 7.09 -0.53 -12.78
C CYS A 188 8.54 -0.68 -12.30
N SER A 189 9.18 0.43 -11.92
CA SER A 189 10.56 0.44 -11.46
C SER A 189 10.73 -0.32 -10.14
N VAL A 190 9.90 -0.04 -9.13
CA VAL A 190 9.98 -0.74 -7.84
C VAL A 190 9.57 -2.21 -7.95
N THR A 191 8.59 -2.52 -8.80
CA THR A 191 8.22 -3.92 -9.07
C THR A 191 9.36 -4.67 -9.75
N SER A 192 10.09 -4.02 -10.65
CA SER A 192 11.30 -4.57 -11.29
C SER A 192 12.40 -4.85 -10.27
N ILE A 193 12.62 -3.94 -9.31
CA ILE A 193 13.56 -4.15 -8.18
C ILE A 193 13.18 -5.42 -7.42
N VAL A 194 11.93 -5.54 -7.01
CA VAL A 194 11.42 -6.70 -6.26
C VAL A 194 11.56 -7.99 -7.06
N TYR A 195 11.24 -7.96 -8.35
CA TYR A 195 11.39 -9.11 -9.24
C TYR A 195 12.85 -9.56 -9.38
N ILE A 196 13.78 -8.61 -9.54
CA ILE A 196 15.20 -8.93 -9.65
C ILE A 196 15.78 -9.44 -8.33
N LEU A 197 15.35 -8.88 -7.19
CA LEU A 197 15.70 -9.40 -5.87
C LEU A 197 15.19 -10.83 -5.67
N HIS A 198 13.98 -11.14 -6.14
CA HIS A 198 13.44 -12.51 -6.15
C HIS A 198 14.31 -13.46 -6.99
N LYS A 199 14.77 -12.99 -8.15
CA LYS A 199 15.56 -13.77 -9.11
C LYS A 199 17.07 -13.71 -8.88
N LYS A 200 17.55 -13.12 -7.76
CA LYS A 200 18.98 -12.84 -7.54
C LYS A 200 19.91 -14.04 -7.71
N THR A 201 19.45 -15.25 -7.39
CA THR A 201 20.24 -16.49 -7.50
C THR A 201 20.23 -17.10 -8.90
N GLN A 202 19.37 -16.62 -9.80
CA GLN A 202 19.14 -17.18 -11.14
C GLN A 202 19.74 -16.30 -12.25
N ILE A 203 20.33 -15.15 -11.92
CA ILE A 203 20.88 -14.19 -12.88
C ILE A 203 22.34 -13.89 -12.59
N SER A 204 23.11 -13.51 -13.61
CA SER A 204 24.50 -13.12 -13.43
C SER A 204 24.63 -11.83 -12.64
N ALA A 205 25.70 -11.69 -11.86
CA ALA A 205 25.95 -10.51 -11.02
C ALA A 205 25.93 -9.20 -11.83
N ALA A 206 26.53 -9.20 -13.03
CA ALA A 206 26.53 -8.03 -13.91
C ALA A 206 25.12 -7.63 -14.38
N ARG A 207 24.27 -8.61 -14.73
CA ARG A 207 22.87 -8.35 -15.12
C ARG A 207 22.05 -7.85 -13.93
N PHE A 208 22.24 -8.46 -12.76
CA PHE A 208 21.60 -8.01 -11.51
C PHE A 208 21.93 -6.55 -11.24
N GLN A 209 23.22 -6.19 -11.22
CA GLN A 209 23.68 -4.83 -10.94
C GLN A 209 23.14 -3.82 -11.95
N LEU A 210 23.20 -4.13 -13.25
CA LEU A 210 22.71 -3.25 -14.30
C LEU A 210 21.22 -2.94 -14.13
N ILE A 211 20.39 -3.97 -13.97
CA ILE A 211 18.93 -3.78 -13.86
C ILE A 211 18.59 -3.06 -12.55
N MET A 212 19.26 -3.39 -11.44
CA MET A 212 19.07 -2.70 -10.17
C MET A 212 19.40 -1.21 -10.27
N ILE A 213 20.56 -0.85 -10.85
CA ILE A 213 20.96 0.55 -11.05
C ILE A 213 19.93 1.28 -11.92
N LEU A 214 19.52 0.67 -13.04
CA LEU A 214 18.52 1.25 -13.93
C LEU A 214 17.19 1.49 -13.20
N SER A 215 16.63 0.47 -12.54
CA SER A 215 15.33 0.58 -11.87
C SER A 215 15.37 1.58 -10.71
N VAL A 216 16.43 1.60 -9.91
CA VAL A 216 16.60 2.58 -8.83
C VAL A 216 16.74 4.00 -9.40
N SER A 217 17.48 4.18 -10.48
CA SER A 217 17.68 5.49 -11.10
C SER A 217 16.37 6.03 -11.68
N VAL A 218 15.61 5.20 -12.40
CA VAL A 218 14.31 5.59 -12.97
C VAL A 218 13.31 5.94 -11.86
N PHE A 219 13.27 5.15 -10.78
CA PHE A 219 12.44 5.47 -9.62
C PHE A 219 12.84 6.80 -8.99
N ALA A 220 14.13 6.99 -8.69
CA ALA A 220 14.63 8.22 -8.06
C ALA A 220 14.35 9.46 -8.92
N ILE A 221 14.62 9.41 -10.22
CA ILE A 221 14.33 10.52 -11.15
C ILE A 221 12.83 10.82 -11.16
N SER A 222 11.99 9.79 -11.21
CA SER A 222 10.53 9.96 -11.21
C SER A 222 10.03 10.63 -9.93
N GLN A 223 10.55 10.23 -8.76
CA GLN A 223 10.24 10.84 -7.48
C GLN A 223 10.76 12.28 -7.36
N ILE A 224 11.94 12.58 -7.89
CA ILE A 224 12.49 13.95 -7.94
C ILE A 224 11.58 14.85 -8.78
N ILE A 225 11.15 14.40 -9.97
CA ILE A 225 10.26 15.17 -10.84
C ILE A 225 8.90 15.39 -10.17
N MET A 226 8.32 14.36 -9.56
CA MET A 226 7.07 14.48 -8.79
C MET A 226 7.24 15.50 -7.67
N THR A 227 8.28 15.37 -6.84
CA THR A 227 8.53 16.25 -5.70
C THR A 227 8.75 17.70 -6.14
N ALA A 228 9.56 17.92 -7.19
CA ALA A 228 9.81 19.26 -7.72
C ALA A 228 8.52 19.96 -8.15
N LYS A 229 7.59 19.22 -8.77
CA LYS A 229 6.27 19.73 -9.15
C LYS A 229 5.43 20.20 -7.96
N TYR A 230 5.46 19.45 -6.85
CA TYR A 230 4.65 19.76 -5.66
C TYR A 230 5.33 20.73 -4.67
N VAL A 231 6.64 20.92 -4.75
CA VAL A 231 7.41 21.83 -3.88
C VAL A 231 7.55 23.24 -4.47
N GLN A 232 7.55 23.39 -5.81
CA GLN A 232 7.60 24.72 -6.45
C GLN A 232 6.54 25.74 -6.00
N PRO A 233 5.28 25.38 -5.69
CA PRO A 233 4.29 26.34 -5.21
C PRO A 233 4.48 26.81 -3.76
N PHE A 234 5.42 26.25 -2.98
CA PHE A 234 5.69 26.69 -1.60
C PHE A 234 6.76 27.79 -1.48
N PHE A 235 7.50 28.05 -2.56
CA PHE A 235 8.63 29.01 -2.58
C PHE A 235 8.41 30.20 -3.53
N MET A 236 7.18 30.38 -4.04
CA MET A 236 6.73 31.58 -4.76
C MET A 236 5.62 32.26 -3.96
#